data_AF-A0A6G1R366-F1
#
_entry.id   AF-A0A6G1R366-F1
#
_cell.length_a   1.000
_cell.length_b   1.000
_cell.length_c   1.000
_cell.angle_alpha   90.00
_cell.angle_beta   90.00
_cell.angle_gamma   90.00
#
_symmetry.space_group_name_H-M   'P 1'
#
loop_
_entity.id
_entity.type
_entity.pdbx_description
1 polymer ?
#
loop_
_entity_poly.entity_id
_entity_poly.type
_entity_poly.pdbx_seq_one_letter_code
_entity_poly.pdbx_strand_id
1 'polypeptide(L)'
;SDFLERRIKKLETELEGKDDEAKTSLRAMEQQFQKVKIQYEQRLVELEQLLAYKFMSESPKLNGDKNNSTELEEELQNLKKTHQITVKNLQTEIENLKSQNSQLKLRSKKNNKDSESTDSQMKQGNTKDRLLKLNEELVTKNREIQDLTKTVEKLQKERMVMLSDDNLRNKSNNKENSTVSLKKNTSATDKRNATNREIFPSISSDDKVYQPHSFSDSNLSEVLQENAHLKEELESLSLEMNEQRVKSQATLAYSENNIRRIQEDTAEYIASLKASHQREVETILCQHAKEHSTSKVAELNSRISTQEILIKHLQEQVGGQQRHQEALLVSQTREKLLQKEVAKLLEELREAKESQSPEMKHFLSLEKKIRHIETRHAIREQEIRKDFTAS
;
A
#
# COMPACT_ATOMS: atom_id res chain seq x y z
N SER A 1 82.61 41.42 -46.35
CA SER A 1 82.75 40.48 -45.22
C SER A 1 82.08 41.02 -43.97
N ASP A 2 82.40 42.26 -43.58
CA ASP A 2 82.05 42.86 -42.29
C ASP A 2 80.55 43.01 -41.99
N PHE A 3 79.70 43.18 -43.00
CA PHE A 3 78.25 43.32 -42.80
C PHE A 3 77.60 42.02 -42.30
N LEU A 4 77.98 40.87 -42.89
CA LEU A 4 77.48 39.57 -42.47
C LEU A 4 77.97 39.22 -41.07
N GLU A 5 79.22 39.55 -40.75
CA GLU A 5 79.78 39.34 -39.43
C GLU A 5 79.05 40.16 -38.35
N ARG A 6 78.72 41.42 -38.64
CA ARG A 6 77.88 42.25 -37.75
C ARG A 6 76.46 41.69 -37.59
N ARG A 7 75.88 41.15 -38.65
CA ARG A 7 74.54 40.55 -38.60
C ARG A 7 74.52 39.25 -37.79
N ILE A 8 75.55 38.41 -37.96
CA ILE A 8 75.74 37.18 -37.18
C ILE A 8 75.92 37.53 -35.70
N LYS A 9 76.84 38.44 -35.36
CA LYS A 9 77.03 38.91 -33.97
C LYS A 9 75.74 39.44 -33.36
N LYS A 10 74.95 40.22 -34.10
CA LYS A 10 73.65 40.72 -33.64
C LYS A 10 72.66 39.58 -33.36
N LEU A 11 72.59 38.58 -34.25
CA LEU A 11 71.72 37.42 -34.06
C LEU A 11 72.16 36.54 -32.90
N GLU A 12 73.46 36.35 -32.69
CA GLU A 12 74.03 35.63 -31.55
C GLU A 12 73.64 36.30 -30.23
N THR A 13 73.80 37.62 -30.12
CA THR A 13 73.39 38.37 -28.92
C THR A 13 71.87 38.35 -28.69
N GLU A 14 71.08 38.32 -29.76
CA GLU A 14 69.61 38.23 -29.66
C GLU A 14 69.17 36.82 -29.22
N LEU A 15 69.88 35.78 -29.66
CA LEU A 15 69.67 34.39 -29.23
C LEU A 15 70.04 34.20 -27.77
N GLU A 16 71.21 34.70 -27.36
CA GLU A 16 71.67 34.64 -25.98
C GLU A 16 70.70 35.38 -25.04
N GLY A 17 70.21 36.55 -25.46
CA GLY A 17 69.17 37.28 -24.74
C GLY A 17 67.85 36.51 -24.59
N LYS A 18 67.41 35.82 -25.65
CA LYS A 18 66.21 34.96 -25.60
C LYS A 18 66.39 33.74 -24.70
N ASP A 19 67.57 33.14 -24.70
CA ASP A 19 67.88 32.02 -23.82
C ASP A 19 67.87 32.43 -22.34
N ASP A 20 68.38 33.63 -22.03
CA ASP A 20 68.34 34.15 -20.66
C ASP A 20 66.93 34.57 -20.23
N GLU A 21 66.11 35.11 -21.14
CA GLU A 21 64.69 35.36 -20.89
C GLU A 21 63.92 34.04 -20.64
N ALA A 22 64.20 32.99 -21.42
CA ALA A 22 63.60 31.68 -21.22
C ALA A 22 64.00 31.05 -19.86
N LYS A 23 65.28 31.15 -19.47
CA LYS A 23 65.76 30.68 -18.16
C LYS A 23 65.11 31.42 -17.00
N THR A 24 64.97 32.75 -17.11
CA THR A 24 64.33 33.56 -16.07
C THR A 24 62.83 33.27 -15.97
N SER A 25 62.14 33.13 -17.11
CA SER A 25 60.74 32.72 -17.16
C SER A 25 60.50 31.32 -16.56
N LEU A 26 61.34 30.34 -16.90
CA LEU A 26 61.27 28.99 -16.34
C LEU A 26 61.44 29.00 -14.81
N ARG A 27 62.45 29.74 -14.32
CA ARG A 27 62.66 29.89 -12.87
C ARG A 27 61.46 30.53 -12.17
N ALA A 28 60.86 31.55 -12.77
CA ALA A 28 59.65 32.18 -12.22
C ALA A 28 58.47 31.20 -12.16
N MET A 29 58.29 30.38 -13.22
CA MET A 29 57.25 29.36 -13.26
C MET A 29 57.48 28.27 -12.19
N GLU A 30 58.72 27.80 -12.03
CA GLU A 30 59.08 26.83 -10.99
C GLU A 30 58.80 27.36 -9.58
N GLN A 31 59.12 28.64 -9.32
CA GLN A 31 58.80 29.29 -8.05
C GLN A 31 57.29 29.36 -7.78
N GLN A 32 56.48 29.67 -8.80
CA GLN A 32 55.01 29.65 -8.66
C GLN A 32 54.50 28.24 -8.39
N PHE A 33 55.03 27.24 -9.10
CA PHE A 33 54.66 25.84 -8.89
C PHE A 33 54.98 25.39 -7.45
N GLN A 34 56.18 25.69 -6.96
CA GLN A 34 56.58 25.36 -5.58
C GLN A 34 55.68 26.06 -4.55
N LYS A 35 55.34 27.33 -4.78
CA LYS A 35 54.42 28.08 -3.90
C LYS A 35 53.05 27.41 -3.82
N VAL A 36 52.47 27.07 -4.97
CA VAL A 36 51.16 26.40 -5.05
C VAL A 36 51.21 25.01 -4.41
N LYS A 37 52.29 24.25 -4.66
CA LYS A 37 52.51 22.94 -4.05
C LYS A 37 52.49 23.02 -2.52
N ILE A 38 53.25 23.96 -1.94
CA ILE A 38 53.29 24.16 -0.47
C ILE A 38 51.90 24.51 0.08
N GLN A 39 51.13 25.36 -0.62
CA GLN A 39 49.77 25.71 -0.21
C GLN A 39 48.84 24.49 -0.18
N TYR A 40 48.93 23.61 -1.19
CA TYR A 40 48.14 22.38 -1.21
C TYR A 40 48.57 21.39 -0.13
N GLU A 41 49.87 21.23 0.09
CA GLU A 41 50.40 20.37 1.17
C GLU A 41 49.90 20.86 2.54
N GLN A 42 49.94 22.16 2.81
CA GLN A 42 49.39 22.75 4.03
C GLN A 42 47.89 22.48 4.17
N ARG A 43 47.10 22.68 3.10
CA ARG A 43 45.66 22.42 3.13
C ARG A 43 45.34 20.95 3.38
N LEU A 44 46.15 20.04 2.84
CA LEU A 44 45.98 18.60 3.04
C LEU A 44 46.19 18.23 4.51
N VAL A 45 47.26 18.76 5.13
CA VAL A 45 47.54 18.57 6.56
C VAL A 45 46.42 19.12 7.45
N GLU A 46 45.87 20.31 7.15
CA GLU A 46 44.72 20.86 7.88
C GLU A 46 43.49 19.95 7.80
N LEU A 47 43.19 19.40 6.62
CA LEU A 47 42.06 18.50 6.43
C LEU A 47 42.26 17.18 7.16
N GLU A 48 43.48 16.62 7.15
CA GLU A 48 43.82 15.43 7.92
C GLU A 48 43.65 15.68 9.43
N GLN A 49 44.08 16.83 9.94
CA GLN A 49 43.89 17.22 11.34
C GLN A 49 42.41 17.38 11.71
N LEU A 50 41.60 18.02 10.85
CA LEU A 50 40.16 18.15 11.07
C LEU A 50 39.46 16.79 11.08
N LEU A 51 39.87 15.88 10.18
CA LEU A 51 39.36 14.52 10.11
C LEU A 51 39.73 13.74 11.38
N ALA A 52 41.00 13.81 11.80
CA ALA A 52 41.46 13.19 13.05
C ALA A 52 40.74 13.74 14.28
N TYR A 53 40.55 15.06 14.35
CA TYR A 53 39.79 15.71 15.43
C TYR A 53 38.34 15.23 15.44
N LYS A 54 37.68 15.16 14.27
CA LYS A 54 36.32 14.63 14.17
C LYS A 54 36.26 13.20 14.69
N PHE A 55 37.16 12.32 14.23
CA PHE A 55 37.26 10.93 14.71
C PHE A 55 37.47 10.84 16.24
N MET A 56 38.32 11.69 16.81
CA MET A 56 38.58 11.70 18.25
C MET A 56 37.41 12.28 19.07
N SER A 57 36.73 13.30 18.54
CA SER A 57 35.56 13.93 19.17
C SER A 57 34.27 13.10 19.06
N GLU A 58 34.19 12.23 18.06
CA GLU A 58 33.04 11.35 17.80
C GLU A 58 33.11 10.02 18.60
N SER A 59 34.20 9.80 19.34
CA SER A 59 34.34 8.72 20.33
C SER A 59 34.46 9.28 21.76
N PRO A 60 33.33 9.51 22.43
CA PRO A 60 32.87 8.56 23.46
C PRO A 60 31.33 8.45 23.51
N LYS A 61 30.72 7.71 22.58
CA LYS A 61 29.33 7.21 22.70
C LYS A 61 29.15 5.72 22.44
N LEU A 62 30.16 5.04 21.90
CA LEU A 62 30.09 3.63 21.52
C LEU A 62 30.15 2.61 22.67
N ASN A 63 30.31 3.06 23.92
CA ASN A 63 30.22 2.16 25.09
C ASN A 63 28.82 2.14 25.73
N GLY A 64 27.94 3.10 25.40
CA GLY A 64 26.52 3.04 25.79
C GLY A 64 25.68 2.21 24.80
N ASP A 65 26.04 2.24 23.52
CA ASP A 65 25.28 1.55 22.47
C ASP A 65 25.44 0.03 22.47
N LYS A 66 26.49 -0.53 23.09
CA LYS A 66 26.62 -1.98 23.23
C LYS A 66 25.58 -2.56 24.18
N ASN A 67 25.34 -1.92 25.33
CA ASN A 67 24.35 -2.37 26.30
C ASN A 67 22.93 -2.22 25.74
N ASN A 68 22.65 -1.09 25.08
CA ASN A 68 21.37 -0.87 24.40
C ASN A 68 21.17 -1.85 23.23
N SER A 69 22.22 -2.21 22.50
CA SER A 69 22.16 -3.20 21.42
C SER A 69 21.89 -4.60 21.95
N THR A 70 22.50 -5.00 23.07
CA THR A 70 22.24 -6.31 23.68
C THR A 70 20.85 -6.39 24.29
N GLU A 71 20.38 -5.32 24.93
CA GLU A 71 19.03 -5.25 25.50
C GLU A 71 17.95 -5.27 24.41
N LEU A 72 18.16 -4.53 23.32
CA LEU A 72 17.26 -4.55 22.16
C LEU A 72 17.24 -5.92 21.47
N GLU A 73 18.39 -6.61 21.40
CA GLU A 73 18.48 -7.96 20.84
C GLU A 73 17.75 -8.99 21.72
N GLU A 74 17.86 -8.88 23.05
CA GLU A 74 17.09 -9.70 23.99
C GLU A 74 15.58 -9.42 23.92
N GLU A 75 15.16 -8.16 23.86
CA GLU A 75 13.75 -7.78 23.67
C GLU A 75 13.19 -8.35 22.36
N LEU A 76 13.95 -8.29 21.27
CA LEU A 76 13.53 -8.81 19.97
C LEU A 76 13.41 -10.34 20.00
N GLN A 77 14.32 -11.04 20.69
CA GLN A 77 14.22 -12.49 20.92
C GLN A 77 13.01 -12.85 21.79
N ASN A 78 12.74 -12.07 22.85
CA ASN A 78 11.59 -12.29 23.72
C ASN A 78 10.27 -12.03 22.98
N LEU A 79 10.19 -10.97 22.18
CA LEU A 79 9.03 -10.67 21.34
C LEU A 79 8.78 -11.78 20.31
N LYS A 80 9.84 -12.32 19.69
CA LYS A 80 9.76 -13.44 18.76
C LYS A 80 9.22 -14.70 19.43
N LYS A 81 9.68 -15.02 20.65
CA LYS A 81 9.17 -16.16 21.43
C LYS A 81 7.69 -15.97 21.80
N THR A 82 7.31 -14.78 22.28
CA THR A 82 5.93 -14.46 22.61
C THR A 82 5.01 -14.60 21.40
N HIS A 83 5.41 -14.01 20.26
CA HIS A 83 4.65 -14.14 19.03
C HIS A 83 4.53 -15.59 18.57
N GLN A 84 5.60 -16.39 18.67
CA GLN A 84 5.57 -17.80 18.35
C GLN A 84 4.60 -18.59 19.26
N ILE A 85 4.53 -18.26 20.55
CA ILE A 85 3.55 -18.84 21.48
C ILE A 85 2.13 -18.43 21.09
N THR A 86 1.89 -17.15 20.79
CA THR A 86 0.58 -16.66 20.35
C THR A 86 0.12 -17.35 19.07
N VAL A 87 1.00 -17.51 18.09
CA VAL A 87 0.71 -18.22 16.83
C VAL A 87 0.34 -19.68 17.11
N LYS A 88 1.09 -20.37 17.99
CA LYS A 88 0.76 -21.74 18.38
C LYS A 88 -0.61 -21.83 19.07
N ASN A 89 -0.90 -20.90 19.98
CA ASN A 89 -2.19 -20.86 20.68
C ASN A 89 -3.35 -20.62 19.70
N LEU A 90 -3.21 -19.65 18.79
CA LEU A 90 -4.21 -19.39 17.75
C LEU A 90 -4.39 -20.60 16.81
N GLN A 91 -3.31 -21.29 16.45
CA GLN A 91 -3.40 -22.53 15.68
C GLN A 91 -4.17 -23.62 16.43
N THR A 92 -3.93 -23.79 17.73
CA THR A 92 -4.70 -24.75 18.55
C THR A 92 -6.17 -24.36 18.69
N GLU A 93 -6.47 -23.07 18.78
CA GLU A 93 -7.86 -22.56 18.82
C GLU A 93 -8.57 -22.80 17.49
N ILE A 94 -7.90 -22.55 16.36
CA ILE A 94 -8.42 -22.83 15.02
C ILE A 94 -8.74 -24.32 14.87
N GLU A 95 -7.83 -25.21 15.26
CA GLU A 95 -8.08 -26.65 15.17
C GLU A 95 -9.19 -27.10 16.12
N ASN A 96 -9.28 -26.52 17.33
CA ASN A 96 -10.40 -26.77 18.24
C ASN A 96 -11.74 -26.32 17.64
N LEU A 97 -11.83 -25.10 17.10
CA LEU A 97 -13.04 -24.57 16.47
C LEU A 97 -13.43 -25.39 15.23
N LYS A 98 -12.45 -25.82 14.43
CA LYS A 98 -12.67 -26.70 13.28
C LYS A 98 -13.19 -28.08 13.69
N SER A 99 -12.69 -28.62 14.80
CA SER A 99 -13.21 -29.87 15.37
C SER A 99 -14.65 -29.72 15.88
N GLN A 100 -14.96 -28.62 16.58
CA GLN A 100 -16.32 -28.29 17.03
C GLN A 100 -17.28 -28.11 15.86
N ASN A 101 -16.87 -27.37 14.81
CA ASN A 101 -17.67 -27.21 13.60
C ASN A 101 -17.94 -28.55 12.90
N SER A 102 -16.95 -29.44 12.87
CA SER A 102 -17.13 -30.79 12.31
C SER A 102 -18.11 -31.63 13.13
N GLN A 103 -18.03 -31.55 14.46
CA GLN A 103 -18.98 -32.22 15.38
C GLN A 103 -20.40 -31.66 15.25
N LEU A 104 -20.56 -30.33 15.17
CA LEU A 104 -21.85 -29.68 14.94
C LEU A 104 -22.44 -30.06 13.59
N LYS A 105 -21.61 -30.16 12.54
CA LYS A 105 -22.03 -30.60 11.20
C LYS A 105 -22.46 -32.07 11.17
N LEU A 106 -21.84 -32.93 11.98
CA LEU A 106 -22.28 -34.32 12.16
C LEU A 106 -23.57 -34.40 12.99
N ARG A 107 -23.70 -33.56 14.02
CA ARG A 107 -24.91 -33.49 14.86
C ARG A 107 -26.10 -32.94 14.10
N SER A 108 -25.93 -31.94 13.23
CA SER A 108 -26.99 -31.46 12.34
C SER A 108 -27.40 -32.54 11.31
N LYS A 109 -26.44 -33.28 10.75
CA LYS A 109 -26.74 -34.42 9.87
C LYS A 109 -27.48 -35.55 10.58
N LYS A 110 -27.22 -35.76 11.87
CA LYS A 110 -27.91 -36.77 12.71
C LYS A 110 -29.31 -36.29 13.13
N ASN A 111 -29.46 -35.02 13.48
CA ASN A 111 -30.75 -34.41 13.82
C ASN A 111 -31.68 -34.27 12.60
N ASN A 112 -31.15 -34.18 11.38
CA ASN A 112 -31.93 -34.20 10.14
C ASN A 112 -32.49 -35.58 9.78
N LYS A 113 -32.04 -36.67 10.43
CA LYS A 113 -32.56 -38.01 10.16
C LYS A 113 -33.66 -38.46 11.12
N ASP A 114 -33.68 -37.90 12.34
CA ASP A 114 -34.56 -38.38 13.42
C ASP A 114 -35.50 -37.31 14.02
N SER A 115 -35.58 -36.07 13.48
CA SER A 115 -36.39 -35.01 14.14
C SER A 115 -37.12 -34.01 13.24
N GLU A 116 -37.08 -34.13 11.91
CA GLU A 116 -37.66 -33.10 11.02
C GLU A 116 -38.39 -33.74 9.82
N SER A 117 -39.68 -34.06 9.93
CA SER A 117 -40.51 -34.27 8.71
C SER A 117 -42.04 -34.19 8.84
N THR A 118 -42.64 -33.93 10.00
CA THR A 118 -44.13 -33.82 10.07
C THR A 118 -44.65 -32.61 10.83
N ASP A 119 -44.15 -32.32 12.04
CA ASP A 119 -44.78 -31.31 12.90
C ASP A 119 -44.43 -29.84 12.53
N SER A 120 -43.22 -29.57 12.03
CA SER A 120 -42.80 -28.22 11.60
C SER A 120 -43.41 -27.82 10.24
N GLN A 121 -43.53 -28.77 9.33
CA GLN A 121 -44.06 -28.56 7.98
C GLN A 121 -45.59 -28.35 7.99
N MET A 122 -46.30 -29.06 8.88
CA MET A 122 -47.75 -28.87 9.08
C MET A 122 -48.08 -27.52 9.74
N LYS A 123 -47.26 -27.07 10.70
CA LYS A 123 -47.42 -25.74 11.32
C LYS A 123 -47.14 -24.60 10.33
N GLN A 124 -46.15 -24.75 9.44
CA GLN A 124 -45.86 -23.78 8.39
C GLN A 124 -46.94 -23.76 7.29
N GLY A 125 -47.55 -24.90 6.97
CA GLY A 125 -48.71 -24.98 6.07
C GLY A 125 -49.93 -24.27 6.66
N ASN A 126 -50.25 -24.55 7.92
CA ASN A 126 -51.41 -23.95 8.60
C ASN A 126 -51.31 -22.41 8.73
N THR A 127 -50.12 -21.87 8.96
CA THR A 127 -49.92 -20.41 9.00
C THR A 127 -50.04 -19.77 7.62
N LYS A 128 -49.54 -20.44 6.58
CA LYS A 128 -49.65 -19.98 5.19
C LYS A 128 -51.12 -19.98 4.71
N ASP A 129 -51.88 -21.02 5.03
CA ASP A 129 -53.31 -21.10 4.68
C ASP A 129 -54.15 -20.05 5.42
N ARG A 130 -53.81 -19.77 6.69
CA ARG A 130 -54.47 -18.71 7.45
C ARG A 130 -54.18 -17.32 6.87
N LEU A 131 -52.96 -17.09 6.38
CA LEU A 131 -52.56 -15.84 5.73
C LEU A 131 -53.30 -15.64 4.40
N LEU A 132 -53.44 -16.69 3.59
CA LEU A 132 -54.20 -16.64 2.34
C LEU A 132 -55.68 -16.31 2.58
N LYS A 133 -56.31 -16.93 3.58
CA LYS A 133 -57.71 -16.63 3.95
C LYS A 133 -57.89 -15.19 4.42
N LEU A 134 -56.98 -14.69 5.25
CA LEU A 134 -57.03 -13.31 5.73
C LEU A 134 -56.87 -12.30 4.57
N ASN A 135 -56.03 -12.64 3.60
CA ASN A 135 -55.83 -11.82 2.40
C ASN A 135 -57.06 -11.81 1.48
N GLU A 136 -57.72 -12.97 1.31
CA GLU A 136 -58.98 -13.05 0.55
C GLU A 136 -60.10 -12.25 1.22
N GLU A 137 -60.21 -12.32 2.55
CA GLU A 137 -61.16 -11.53 3.33
C GLU A 137 -60.87 -10.02 3.26
N LEU A 138 -59.59 -9.64 3.24
CA LEU A 138 -59.21 -8.23 3.04
C LEU A 138 -59.59 -7.71 1.65
N VAL A 139 -59.48 -8.55 0.61
CA VAL A 139 -59.92 -8.22 -0.74
C VAL A 139 -61.44 -8.07 -0.82
N THR A 140 -62.21 -8.96 -0.18
CA THR A 140 -63.68 -8.85 -0.17
C THR A 140 -64.14 -7.61 0.61
N LYS A 141 -63.54 -7.33 1.77
CA LYS A 141 -63.83 -6.13 2.56
C LYS A 141 -63.48 -4.84 1.82
N ASN A 142 -62.39 -4.81 1.05
CA ASN A 142 -62.06 -3.65 0.21
C ASN A 142 -63.09 -3.41 -0.90
N ARG A 143 -63.65 -4.47 -1.51
CA ARG A 143 -64.74 -4.32 -2.48
C ARG A 143 -66.01 -3.80 -1.81
N GLU A 144 -66.36 -4.31 -0.63
CA GLU A 144 -67.50 -3.84 0.16
C GLU A 144 -67.37 -2.36 0.51
N ILE A 145 -66.19 -1.92 0.96
CA ILE A 145 -65.88 -0.50 1.21
C ILE A 145 -66.09 0.31 -0.06
N GLN A 146 -65.58 -0.15 -1.21
CA GLN A 146 -65.73 0.57 -2.47
C GLN A 146 -67.19 0.73 -2.88
N ASP A 147 -68.02 -0.30 -2.69
CA ASP A 147 -69.45 -0.25 -3.02
C ASP A 147 -70.24 0.62 -2.03
N LEU A 148 -69.89 0.60 -0.74
CA LEU A 148 -70.40 1.54 0.24
C LEU A 148 -70.02 2.98 -0.11
N THR A 149 -68.78 3.24 -0.54
CA THR A 149 -68.34 4.56 -0.99
C THR A 149 -69.19 5.05 -2.16
N LYS A 150 -69.42 4.22 -3.19
CA LYS A 150 -70.32 4.57 -4.30
C LYS A 150 -71.74 4.88 -3.84
N THR A 151 -72.23 4.13 -2.86
CA THR A 151 -73.58 4.33 -2.30
C THR A 151 -73.66 5.64 -1.53
N VAL A 152 -72.65 5.94 -0.69
CA VAL A 152 -72.54 7.22 0.03
C VAL A 152 -72.43 8.38 -0.95
N GLU A 153 -71.63 8.29 -2.00
CA GLU A 153 -71.54 9.31 -3.04
C GLU A 153 -72.88 9.54 -3.75
N LYS A 154 -73.63 8.46 -4.02
CA LYS A 154 -74.96 8.57 -4.61
C LYS A 154 -75.94 9.27 -3.67
N LEU A 155 -75.97 8.89 -2.40
CA LEU A 155 -76.80 9.53 -1.37
C LEU A 155 -76.40 10.99 -1.13
N GLN A 156 -75.11 11.31 -1.16
CA GLN A 156 -74.62 12.68 -1.09
C GLN A 156 -75.07 13.51 -2.30
N LYS A 157 -75.01 12.94 -3.51
CA LYS A 157 -75.55 13.59 -4.74
C LYS A 157 -77.05 13.81 -4.64
N GLU A 158 -77.81 12.81 -4.18
CA GLU A 158 -79.26 12.93 -3.95
C GLU A 158 -79.58 14.01 -2.91
N ARG A 159 -78.86 14.05 -1.78
CA ARG A 159 -78.98 15.11 -0.76
C ARG A 159 -78.67 16.49 -1.34
N MET A 160 -77.62 16.63 -2.15
CA MET A 160 -77.29 17.89 -2.82
C MET A 160 -78.39 18.34 -3.78
N VAL A 161 -79.04 17.41 -4.49
CA VAL A 161 -80.18 17.71 -5.37
C VAL A 161 -81.39 18.16 -4.55
N MET A 162 -81.76 17.43 -3.49
CA MET A 162 -82.88 17.82 -2.62
C MET A 162 -82.67 19.21 -1.97
N LEU A 163 -81.46 19.50 -1.50
CA LEU A 163 -81.10 20.80 -0.94
C LEU A 163 -81.05 21.93 -2.00
N SER A 164 -80.84 21.59 -3.27
CA SER A 164 -80.86 22.56 -4.39
C SER A 164 -82.28 22.92 -4.80
N ASP A 165 -83.22 21.97 -4.73
CA ASP A 165 -84.65 22.20 -4.98
C ASP A 165 -85.32 23.01 -3.85
N ASP A 166 -84.90 22.81 -2.59
CA ASP A 166 -85.36 23.63 -1.45
C ASP A 166 -84.88 25.10 -1.55
N ASN A 167 -83.71 25.34 -2.15
CA ASN A 167 -83.19 26.69 -2.39
C ASN A 167 -83.91 27.43 -3.54
N LEU A 168 -84.61 26.73 -4.44
CA LEU A 168 -85.45 27.33 -5.47
C LEU A 168 -86.86 27.68 -4.94
N ARG A 169 -87.39 26.90 -3.99
CA ARG A 169 -88.68 27.19 -3.35
C ARG A 169 -88.61 28.35 -2.34
N ASN A 170 -87.44 28.59 -1.74
CA ASN A 170 -87.21 29.72 -0.82
C ASN A 170 -86.77 31.02 -1.53
N LYS A 171 -86.77 31.09 -2.86
CA LYS A 171 -86.30 32.25 -3.64
C LYS A 171 -87.39 32.91 -4.51
N SER A 172 -88.65 32.86 -4.09
CA SER A 172 -89.73 33.69 -4.69
C SER A 172 -89.90 35.06 -4.03
N ASN A 173 -89.18 35.37 -2.95
CA ASN A 173 -89.25 36.66 -2.28
C ASN A 173 -87.85 37.28 -2.17
N ASN A 174 -87.40 37.93 -3.25
CA ASN A 174 -86.71 39.24 -3.23
C ASN A 174 -86.07 39.57 -4.59
N LYS A 175 -86.65 40.57 -5.26
CA LYS A 175 -86.00 41.56 -6.15
C LYS A 175 -84.76 42.16 -5.43
N GLU A 176 -83.67 42.62 -6.04
CA GLU A 176 -83.43 43.23 -7.35
C GLU A 176 -81.90 43.40 -7.53
N ASN A 177 -81.45 43.50 -8.79
CA ASN A 177 -80.28 44.25 -9.32
C ASN A 177 -78.87 43.64 -9.47
N SER A 178 -78.45 43.63 -10.75
CA SER A 178 -77.13 44.00 -11.32
C SER A 178 -75.94 43.03 -11.10
N THR A 179 -75.09 42.61 -12.06
CA THR A 179 -74.88 42.84 -13.49
C THR A 179 -73.72 41.92 -13.95
N VAL A 180 -73.71 41.51 -15.23
CA VAL A 180 -72.51 41.33 -16.08
C VAL A 180 -71.69 40.02 -15.99
N SER A 181 -72.05 39.11 -16.89
CA SER A 181 -71.21 38.61 -18.01
C SER A 181 -70.44 37.27 -17.95
N LEU A 182 -70.73 36.52 -19.02
CA LEU A 182 -69.83 35.83 -19.95
C LEU A 182 -69.53 34.33 -19.80
N LYS A 183 -69.92 33.63 -20.89
CA LYS A 183 -69.38 32.40 -21.52
C LYS A 183 -69.75 31.06 -20.88
N LYS A 184 -70.04 29.97 -21.62
CA LYS A 184 -70.31 29.70 -23.06
C LYS A 184 -70.58 28.18 -23.14
N ASN A 185 -71.70 27.76 -23.75
CA ASN A 185 -71.94 26.51 -24.49
C ASN A 185 -71.88 25.17 -23.69
N THR A 186 -72.68 24.11 -23.92
CA THR A 186 -73.56 23.69 -25.03
C THR A 186 -74.36 22.45 -24.55
N SER A 187 -75.66 22.40 -24.87
CA SER A 187 -76.52 21.26 -25.32
C SER A 187 -76.25 19.82 -24.79
N ALA A 188 -77.21 18.98 -24.42
CA ALA A 188 -78.52 18.74 -25.03
C ALA A 188 -79.34 17.71 -24.20
N THR A 189 -80.68 17.75 -24.29
CA THR A 189 -81.67 16.62 -24.29
C THR A 189 -81.64 15.59 -23.13
N ASP A 190 -82.73 15.06 -22.58
CA ASP A 190 -84.14 14.95 -22.92
C ASP A 190 -84.87 14.29 -21.72
N LYS A 191 -86.19 14.46 -21.63
CA LYS A 191 -87.19 13.58 -20.96
C LYS A 191 -87.13 13.42 -19.42
N ARG A 192 -88.07 14.02 -18.66
CA ARG A 192 -89.51 13.68 -18.45
C ARG A 192 -89.77 12.64 -17.35
N ASN A 193 -90.77 13.00 -16.54
CA ASN A 193 -91.61 12.24 -15.61
C ASN A 193 -91.19 12.36 -14.14
N ALA A 194 -91.88 13.15 -13.31
CA ALA A 194 -93.20 12.87 -12.71
C ALA A 194 -93.15 11.50 -12.00
N THR A 195 -93.34 11.36 -10.69
CA THR A 195 -94.46 11.82 -9.87
C THR A 195 -94.11 11.41 -8.43
N ASN A 196 -94.37 12.24 -7.42
CA ASN A 196 -95.07 11.86 -6.18
C ASN A 196 -94.92 12.96 -5.13
N ARG A 197 -96.01 13.71 -5.02
CA ARG A 197 -96.41 14.50 -3.87
C ARG A 197 -96.52 13.63 -2.61
N GLU A 198 -96.56 14.34 -1.48
CA GLU A 198 -97.20 13.97 -0.21
C GLU A 198 -96.43 12.98 0.69
N ILE A 199 -96.28 13.15 2.02
CA ILE A 199 -96.82 14.04 3.06
C ILE A 199 -95.79 14.04 4.20
N PHE A 200 -95.40 15.22 4.70
CA PHE A 200 -94.76 15.32 6.01
C PHE A 200 -95.89 15.34 7.07
N PRO A 201 -95.86 14.48 8.10
CA PRO A 201 -96.61 14.75 9.31
C PRO A 201 -95.89 15.88 10.04
N SER A 202 -96.53 17.04 10.02
CA SER A 202 -96.27 18.19 10.88
C SER A 202 -96.06 17.76 12.33
N ILE A 203 -94.89 18.08 12.88
CA ILE A 203 -94.56 17.97 14.29
C ILE A 203 -95.51 18.89 15.06
N SER A 204 -96.46 18.26 15.76
CA SER A 204 -97.29 18.89 16.78
C SER A 204 -96.42 19.40 17.91
N SER A 205 -96.63 20.66 18.26
CA SER A 205 -96.12 21.34 19.44
C SER A 205 -96.35 20.52 20.70
N ASP A 206 -95.26 20.04 21.32
CA ASP A 206 -95.28 19.61 22.72
C ASP A 206 -94.93 20.86 23.57
N ASP A 207 -95.97 21.61 23.94
CA ASP A 207 -95.89 22.73 24.88
C ASP A 207 -95.42 22.20 26.24
N LYS A 208 -94.11 22.19 26.46
CA LYS A 208 -93.53 21.98 27.79
C LYS A 208 -93.87 23.19 28.66
N VAL A 209 -94.92 23.03 29.45
CA VAL A 209 -95.34 23.97 30.51
C VAL A 209 -94.17 24.24 31.46
N TYR A 210 -93.71 25.49 31.52
CA TYR A 210 -92.66 25.95 32.44
C TYR A 210 -93.13 25.79 33.90
N GLN A 211 -92.47 24.92 34.67
CA GLN A 211 -92.68 24.79 36.11
C GLN A 211 -91.67 25.65 36.89
N PRO A 212 -92.10 26.71 37.60
CA PRO A 212 -91.20 27.62 38.32
C PRO A 212 -90.42 26.97 39.48
N HIS A 213 -90.86 25.81 39.98
CA HIS A 213 -90.26 25.13 41.13
C HIS A 213 -89.15 24.14 40.72
N SER A 214 -88.98 23.89 39.41
CA SER A 214 -87.85 23.13 38.87
C SER A 214 -86.51 23.87 39.00
N PHE A 215 -86.52 25.13 39.46
CA PHE A 215 -85.35 25.96 39.73
C PHE A 215 -85.32 26.41 41.20
N SER A 216 -85.63 25.52 42.13
CA SER A 216 -85.45 25.75 43.56
C SER A 216 -83.96 25.97 43.91
N ASP A 217 -83.63 26.73 44.97
CA ASP A 217 -82.26 27.13 45.34
C ASP A 217 -81.24 25.96 45.45
N SER A 218 -81.70 24.74 45.74
CA SER A 218 -80.85 23.53 45.69
C SER A 218 -80.26 23.25 44.30
N ASN A 219 -81.04 23.45 43.22
CA ASN A 219 -80.57 23.22 41.86
C ASN A 219 -79.59 24.32 41.42
N LEU A 220 -79.72 25.54 41.94
CA LEU A 220 -78.79 26.63 41.67
C LEU A 220 -77.45 26.42 42.38
N SER A 221 -77.46 25.94 43.63
CA SER A 221 -76.25 25.60 44.38
C SER A 221 -75.50 24.40 43.76
N GLU A 222 -76.22 23.38 43.29
CA GLU A 222 -75.66 22.22 42.60
C GLU A 222 -74.96 22.64 41.30
N VAL A 223 -75.60 23.49 40.48
CA VAL A 223 -75.00 24.04 39.25
C VAL A 223 -73.77 24.90 39.55
N LEU A 224 -73.76 25.68 40.63
CA LEU A 224 -72.57 26.48 41.01
C LEU A 224 -71.41 25.61 41.47
N GLN A 225 -71.69 24.55 42.23
CA GLN A 225 -70.69 23.57 42.66
C GLN A 225 -70.14 22.78 41.48
N GLU A 226 -71.00 22.33 40.57
CA GLU A 226 -70.62 21.67 39.33
C GLU A 226 -69.77 22.61 38.45
N ASN A 227 -70.13 23.90 38.36
CA ASN A 227 -69.33 24.88 37.61
C ASN A 227 -67.94 25.09 38.22
N ALA A 228 -67.82 25.08 39.55
CA ALA A 228 -66.54 25.15 40.24
C ALA A 228 -65.70 23.89 39.98
N HIS A 229 -66.31 22.71 40.07
CA HIS A 229 -65.66 21.44 39.75
C HIS A 229 -65.20 21.37 38.28
N LEU A 230 -66.07 21.75 37.34
CA LEU A 230 -65.74 21.78 35.91
C LEU A 230 -64.61 22.76 35.59
N LYS A 231 -64.50 23.88 36.30
CA LYS A 231 -63.36 24.81 36.17
C LYS A 231 -62.06 24.18 36.64
N GLU A 232 -62.09 23.47 37.77
CA GLU A 232 -60.93 22.77 38.31
C GLU A 232 -60.50 21.60 37.39
N GLU A 233 -61.45 20.83 36.85
CA GLU A 233 -61.15 19.81 35.83
C GLU A 233 -60.59 20.41 34.54
N LEU A 234 -61.12 21.55 34.08
CA LEU A 234 -60.57 22.25 32.91
C LEU A 234 -59.13 22.72 33.14
N GLU A 235 -58.84 23.25 34.32
CA GLU A 235 -57.50 23.67 34.71
C GLU A 235 -56.54 22.48 34.79
N SER A 236 -56.97 21.39 35.42
CA SER A 236 -56.22 20.13 35.49
C SER A 236 -55.92 19.55 34.10
N LEU A 237 -56.94 19.47 33.23
CA LEU A 237 -56.79 18.98 31.86
C LEU A 237 -55.87 19.89 31.03
N SER A 238 -55.94 21.21 31.23
CA SER A 238 -55.05 22.17 30.58
C SER A 238 -53.59 22.00 31.02
N LEU A 239 -53.35 21.77 32.32
CA LEU A 239 -52.02 21.47 32.84
C LEU A 239 -51.48 20.15 32.29
N GLU A 240 -52.30 19.09 32.26
CA GLU A 240 -51.90 17.80 31.71
C GLU A 240 -51.59 17.90 30.21
N MET A 241 -52.41 18.61 29.42
CA MET A 241 -52.13 18.86 28.01
C MET A 241 -50.80 19.59 27.82
N ASN A 242 -50.53 20.62 28.63
CA ASN A 242 -49.28 21.35 28.54
C ASN A 242 -48.08 20.49 28.97
N GLU A 243 -48.23 19.65 29.99
CA GLU A 243 -47.21 18.69 30.41
C GLU A 243 -46.89 17.67 29.29
N GLN A 244 -47.91 17.11 28.66
CA GLN A 244 -47.73 16.19 27.52
C GLN A 244 -47.08 16.88 26.31
N ARG A 245 -47.46 18.14 26.04
CA ARG A 245 -46.82 18.96 25.00
C ARG A 245 -45.34 19.20 25.29
N VAL A 246 -44.99 19.52 26.53
CA VAL A 246 -43.58 19.71 26.94
C VAL A 246 -42.80 18.40 26.87
N LYS A 247 -43.37 17.28 27.35
CA LYS A 247 -42.75 15.95 27.27
C LYS A 247 -42.47 15.54 25.82
N SER A 248 -43.47 15.67 24.94
CA SER A 248 -43.30 15.35 23.51
C SER A 248 -42.25 16.25 22.84
N GLN A 249 -42.23 17.55 23.13
CA GLN A 249 -41.21 18.47 22.63
C GLN A 249 -39.80 18.10 23.13
N ALA A 250 -39.65 17.70 24.39
CA ALA A 250 -38.37 17.25 24.94
C ALA A 250 -37.89 15.95 24.30
N THR A 251 -38.78 14.97 24.08
CA THR A 251 -38.44 13.71 23.38
C THR A 251 -38.03 13.96 21.93
N LEU A 252 -38.73 14.85 21.22
CA LEU A 252 -38.35 15.24 19.86
C LEU A 252 -36.96 15.86 19.82
N ALA A 253 -36.70 16.88 20.65
CA ALA A 253 -35.39 17.53 20.72
C ALA A 253 -34.27 16.55 21.09
N TYR A 254 -34.52 15.60 21.99
CA TYR A 254 -33.55 14.56 22.34
C TYR A 254 -33.27 13.63 21.16
N SER A 255 -34.30 13.15 20.46
CA SER A 255 -34.14 12.27 19.30
C SER A 255 -33.42 12.96 18.14
N GLU A 256 -33.74 14.24 17.87
CA GLU A 256 -33.08 15.05 16.86
C GLU A 256 -31.61 15.30 17.20
N ASN A 257 -31.30 15.59 18.47
CA ASN A 257 -29.92 15.75 18.92
C ASN A 257 -29.11 14.46 18.77
N ASN A 258 -29.71 13.31 19.11
CA ASN A 258 -29.06 12.01 18.96
C ASN A 258 -28.78 11.67 17.49
N ILE A 259 -29.74 11.94 16.59
CA ILE A 259 -29.55 11.77 15.14
C ILE A 259 -28.41 12.67 14.64
N ARG A 260 -28.38 13.94 15.07
CA ARG A 260 -27.32 14.88 14.68
C ARG A 260 -25.95 14.39 15.13
N ARG A 261 -25.82 13.95 16.38
CA ARG A 261 -24.55 13.41 16.91
C ARG A 261 -24.08 12.19 16.11
N ILE A 262 -24.97 11.24 15.83
CA ILE A 262 -24.62 10.05 15.03
C ILE A 262 -24.17 10.45 13.62
N GLN A 263 -24.81 11.46 13.02
CA GLN A 263 -24.40 11.98 11.71
C GLN A 263 -23.03 12.64 11.76
N GLU A 264 -22.76 13.44 12.79
CA GLU A 264 -21.45 14.07 13.05
C GLU A 264 -20.36 12.99 13.24
N ASP A 265 -20.57 12.02 14.14
CA ASP A 265 -19.64 10.91 14.40
C ASP A 265 -19.36 10.10 13.12
N THR A 266 -20.40 9.84 12.32
CA THR A 266 -20.26 9.11 11.05
C THR A 266 -19.47 9.95 10.03
N ALA A 267 -19.72 11.25 9.97
CA ALA A 267 -18.98 12.15 9.09
C ALA A 267 -17.50 12.27 9.49
N GLU A 268 -17.20 12.35 10.79
CA GLU A 268 -15.84 12.35 11.32
C GLU A 268 -15.11 11.04 11.04
N TYR A 269 -15.79 9.90 11.21
CA TYR A 269 -15.24 8.59 10.85
C TYR A 269 -14.91 8.50 9.36
N ILE A 270 -15.82 8.92 8.49
CA ILE A 270 -15.60 8.94 7.03
C ILE A 270 -14.45 9.88 6.68
N ALA A 271 -14.37 11.06 7.30
CA ALA A 271 -13.29 12.02 7.06
C ALA A 271 -11.93 11.44 7.50
N SER A 272 -11.87 10.80 8.66
CA SER A 272 -10.68 10.13 9.18
C SER A 272 -10.22 8.99 8.26
N LEU A 273 -11.17 8.18 7.78
CA LEU A 273 -10.89 7.09 6.86
C LEU A 273 -10.35 7.61 5.52
N LYS A 274 -10.97 8.65 4.95
CA LYS A 274 -10.49 9.32 3.73
C LYS A 274 -9.09 9.90 3.91
N ALA A 275 -8.82 10.57 5.03
CA ALA A 275 -7.51 11.12 5.34
C ALA A 275 -6.44 10.04 5.54
N SER A 276 -6.80 8.89 6.13
CA SER A 276 -5.89 7.75 6.25
C SER A 276 -5.56 7.14 4.89
N HIS A 277 -6.57 6.92 4.05
CA HIS A 277 -6.38 6.39 2.70
C HIS A 277 -5.51 7.32 1.84
N GLN A 278 -5.77 8.63 1.90
CA GLN A 278 -4.97 9.62 1.17
C GLN A 278 -3.49 9.59 1.59
N ARG A 279 -3.20 9.50 2.90
CA ARG A 279 -1.82 9.36 3.41
C ARG A 279 -1.14 8.08 2.93
N GLU A 280 -1.88 6.97 2.86
CA GLU A 280 -1.34 5.70 2.35
C GLU A 280 -0.98 5.79 0.87
N VAL A 281 -1.86 6.39 0.05
CA VAL A 281 -1.59 6.63 -1.38
C VAL A 281 -0.35 7.51 -1.58
N GLU A 282 -0.24 8.60 -0.82
CA GLU A 282 0.95 9.48 -0.85
C GLU A 282 2.23 8.74 -0.45
N THR A 283 2.14 7.85 0.54
CA THR A 283 3.28 7.03 0.99
C THR A 283 3.74 6.10 -0.13
N ILE A 284 2.80 5.40 -0.78
CA ILE A 284 3.10 4.51 -1.92
C ILE A 284 3.75 5.30 -3.06
N LEU A 285 3.20 6.46 -3.41
CA LEU A 285 3.76 7.31 -4.48
C LEU A 285 5.16 7.80 -4.14
N CYS A 286 5.40 8.25 -2.90
CA CYS A 286 6.72 8.68 -2.46
C CYS A 286 7.73 7.53 -2.48
N GLN A 287 7.32 6.33 -2.08
CA GLN A 287 8.19 5.15 -2.10
C GLN A 287 8.55 4.77 -3.54
N HIS A 288 7.56 4.72 -4.43
CA HIS A 288 7.78 4.46 -5.85
C HIS A 288 8.73 5.50 -6.47
N ALA A 289 8.55 6.79 -6.16
CA ALA A 289 9.44 7.85 -6.64
C ALA A 289 10.88 7.71 -6.12
N LYS A 290 11.08 7.23 -4.89
CA LYS A 290 12.42 6.96 -4.34
C LYS A 290 13.09 5.77 -5.02
N GLU A 291 12.37 4.66 -5.15
CA GLU A 291 12.86 3.42 -5.78
C GLU A 291 13.17 3.60 -7.26
N HIS A 292 12.31 4.33 -7.97
CA HIS A 292 12.45 4.64 -9.39
C HIS A 292 13.10 6.01 -9.63
N SER A 293 13.70 6.61 -8.61
CA SER A 293 14.46 7.83 -8.80
C SER A 293 15.59 7.56 -9.79
N THR A 294 15.85 8.53 -10.66
CA THR A 294 16.97 8.48 -11.60
C THR A 294 18.29 8.19 -10.89
N SER A 295 18.45 8.66 -9.65
CA SER A 295 19.58 8.36 -8.79
C SER A 295 19.68 6.87 -8.44
N LYS A 296 18.59 6.21 -8.05
CA LYS A 296 18.63 4.78 -7.69
C LYS A 296 18.90 3.90 -8.91
N VAL A 297 18.30 4.24 -10.05
CA VAL A 297 18.57 3.59 -11.33
C VAL A 297 20.04 3.79 -11.75
N ALA A 298 20.58 5.00 -11.60
CA ALA A 298 21.99 5.28 -11.90
C ALA A 298 22.96 4.52 -10.97
N GLU A 299 22.65 4.40 -9.68
CA GLU A 299 23.43 3.59 -8.73
C GLU A 299 23.48 2.12 -9.16
N LEU A 300 22.31 1.53 -9.48
CA LEU A 300 22.23 0.15 -9.95
C LEU A 300 22.97 -0.06 -11.27
N ASN A 301 22.82 0.86 -12.23
CA ASN A 301 23.55 0.82 -13.50
C ASN A 301 25.07 0.95 -13.31
N SER A 302 25.53 1.78 -12.38
CA SER A 302 26.95 1.90 -12.03
C SER A 302 27.50 0.60 -11.43
N ARG A 303 26.74 -0.05 -10.54
CA ARG A 303 27.09 -1.37 -10.00
C ARG A 303 27.16 -2.44 -11.08
N ILE A 304 26.19 -2.48 -11.99
CA ILE A 304 26.17 -3.40 -13.13
C ILE A 304 27.40 -3.16 -14.01
N SER A 305 27.67 -1.90 -14.37
CA SER A 305 28.82 -1.52 -15.20
C SER A 305 30.15 -1.96 -14.56
N THR A 306 30.28 -1.80 -13.25
CA THR A 306 31.47 -2.24 -12.51
C THR A 306 31.63 -3.77 -12.54
N GLN A 307 30.54 -4.51 -12.35
CA GLN A 307 30.55 -5.97 -12.44
C GLN A 307 30.87 -6.45 -13.86
N GLU A 308 30.35 -5.79 -14.89
CA GLU A 308 30.66 -6.09 -16.29
C GLU A 308 32.15 -5.90 -16.60
N ILE A 309 32.76 -4.82 -16.10
CA ILE A 309 34.21 -4.58 -16.23
C ILE A 309 35.00 -5.70 -15.54
N LEU A 310 34.61 -6.09 -14.33
CA LEU A 310 35.28 -7.19 -13.60
C LEU A 310 35.16 -8.52 -14.36
N ILE A 311 33.98 -8.83 -14.89
CA ILE A 311 33.76 -10.04 -15.69
C ILE A 311 34.66 -10.03 -16.94
N LYS A 312 34.74 -8.91 -17.66
CA LYS A 312 35.64 -8.78 -18.81
C LYS A 312 37.10 -9.01 -18.43
N HIS A 313 37.56 -8.40 -17.32
CA HIS A 313 38.92 -8.60 -16.84
C HIS A 313 39.21 -10.07 -16.47
N LEU A 314 38.28 -10.74 -15.79
CA LEU A 314 38.41 -12.15 -15.46
C LEU A 314 38.41 -13.03 -16.72
N GLN A 315 37.59 -12.73 -17.71
CA GLN A 315 37.59 -13.41 -19.00
C GLN A 315 38.93 -13.24 -19.74
N GLU A 316 39.48 -12.03 -19.74
CA GLU A 316 40.81 -11.75 -20.30
C GLU A 316 41.92 -12.52 -19.58
N GLN A 317 41.87 -12.58 -18.25
CA GLN A 317 42.83 -13.33 -17.44
C GLN A 317 42.77 -14.83 -17.75
N VAL A 318 41.56 -15.41 -17.82
CA VAL A 318 41.36 -16.81 -18.21
C VAL A 318 41.88 -17.07 -19.62
N GLY A 319 41.57 -16.20 -20.58
CA GLY A 319 42.07 -16.32 -21.96
C GLY A 319 43.59 -16.15 -22.07
N GLY A 320 44.21 -15.30 -21.24
CA GLY A 320 45.66 -15.17 -21.14
C GLY A 320 46.31 -16.45 -20.59
N GLN A 321 45.76 -16.98 -19.50
CA GLN A 321 46.24 -18.22 -18.90
C GLN A 321 46.14 -19.42 -19.84
N GLN A 322 45.05 -19.52 -20.60
CA GLN A 322 44.89 -20.57 -21.62
C GLN A 322 45.95 -20.47 -22.72
N ARG A 323 46.23 -19.27 -23.23
CA ARG A 323 47.31 -19.05 -24.21
C ARG A 323 48.69 -19.43 -23.67
N HIS A 324 48.98 -19.12 -22.40
CA HIS A 324 50.22 -19.54 -21.76
C HIS A 324 50.31 -21.06 -21.62
N GLN A 325 49.21 -21.73 -21.29
CA GLN A 325 49.15 -23.18 -21.21
C GLN A 325 49.37 -23.84 -22.57
N GLU A 326 48.78 -23.31 -23.64
CA GLU A 326 49.02 -23.77 -25.02
C GLU A 326 50.50 -23.58 -25.41
N ALA A 327 51.07 -22.41 -25.14
CA ALA A 327 52.49 -22.14 -25.43
C ALA A 327 53.43 -23.08 -24.64
N LEU A 328 53.10 -23.38 -23.38
CA LEU A 328 53.84 -24.33 -22.56
C LEU A 328 53.79 -25.74 -23.15
N LEU A 329 52.62 -26.20 -23.59
CA LEU A 329 52.47 -27.50 -24.25
C LEU A 329 53.28 -27.59 -25.54
N VAL A 330 53.27 -26.52 -26.36
CA VAL A 330 54.12 -26.43 -27.56
C VAL A 330 55.61 -26.49 -27.19
N SER A 331 56.04 -25.78 -26.14
CA SER A 331 57.44 -25.85 -25.68
C SER A 331 57.82 -27.23 -25.19
N GLN A 332 56.97 -27.89 -24.41
CA GLN A 332 57.19 -29.25 -23.90
C GLN A 332 57.26 -30.29 -25.03
N THR A 333 56.42 -30.16 -26.05
CA THR A 333 56.48 -31.07 -27.21
C THR A 333 57.77 -30.88 -28.01
N ARG A 334 58.19 -29.63 -28.23
CA ARG A 334 59.48 -29.32 -28.85
C ARG A 334 60.65 -29.88 -28.04
N GLU A 335 60.63 -29.69 -26.73
CA GLU A 335 61.65 -30.22 -25.82
C GLU A 335 61.73 -31.75 -25.91
N LYS A 336 60.59 -32.45 -25.86
CA LYS A 336 60.55 -33.91 -26.03
C LYS A 336 61.11 -34.37 -27.38
N LEU A 337 60.87 -33.62 -28.45
CA LEU A 337 61.43 -33.94 -29.77
C LEU A 337 62.94 -33.78 -29.78
N LEU A 338 63.45 -32.66 -29.25
CA LEU A 338 64.89 -32.42 -29.12
C LEU A 338 65.58 -33.47 -28.23
N GLN A 339 64.95 -33.87 -27.12
CA GLN A 339 65.47 -34.94 -26.26
C GLN A 339 65.60 -36.27 -27.03
N LYS A 340 64.61 -36.61 -27.87
CA LYS A 340 64.67 -37.79 -28.74
C LYS A 340 65.80 -37.69 -29.77
N GLU A 341 65.99 -36.53 -30.36
CA GLU A 341 67.05 -36.29 -31.35
C GLU A 341 68.44 -36.38 -30.71
N VAL A 342 68.64 -35.78 -29.54
CA VAL A 342 69.88 -35.92 -28.75
C VAL A 342 70.15 -37.39 -28.41
N ALA A 343 69.13 -38.12 -27.96
CA ALA A 343 69.27 -39.55 -27.67
C ALA A 343 69.69 -40.35 -28.91
N LYS A 344 69.10 -40.04 -30.07
CA LYS A 344 69.47 -40.68 -31.34
C LYS A 344 70.91 -40.36 -31.75
N LEU A 345 71.35 -39.10 -31.64
CA LEU A 345 72.72 -38.70 -31.96
C LEU A 345 73.75 -39.36 -31.02
N LEU A 346 73.41 -39.54 -29.74
CA LEU A 346 74.27 -40.26 -28.80
C LEU A 346 74.41 -41.75 -29.16
N GLU A 347 73.33 -42.36 -29.64
CA GLU A 347 73.32 -43.73 -30.14
C GLU A 347 74.17 -43.87 -31.41
N GLU A 348 73.96 -43.00 -32.41
CA GLU A 348 74.76 -42.95 -33.64
C GLU A 348 76.26 -42.73 -33.32
N LEU A 349 76.58 -41.88 -32.34
CA LEU A 349 77.96 -41.67 -31.87
C LEU A 349 78.56 -42.93 -31.20
N ARG A 350 77.75 -43.72 -30.49
CA ARG A 350 78.17 -44.99 -29.89
C ARG A 350 78.47 -46.02 -30.98
N GLU A 351 77.56 -46.21 -31.92
CA GLU A 351 77.73 -47.14 -33.05
C GLU A 351 78.96 -46.78 -33.89
N ALA A 352 79.19 -45.49 -34.17
CA ALA A 352 80.38 -45.02 -34.87
C ALA A 352 81.69 -45.32 -34.12
N LYS A 353 81.67 -45.26 -32.78
CA LYS A 353 82.83 -45.65 -31.95
C LYS A 353 83.07 -47.16 -31.96
N GLU A 354 82.01 -47.96 -31.94
CA GLU A 354 82.13 -49.43 -31.95
C GLU A 354 82.62 -49.96 -33.31
N SER A 355 82.16 -49.37 -34.40
CA SER A 355 82.54 -49.68 -35.79
C SER A 355 83.91 -49.13 -36.22
N GLN A 356 84.64 -48.49 -35.32
CA GLN A 356 85.96 -47.92 -35.58
C GLN A 356 86.98 -48.98 -36.04
N SER A 357 87.87 -48.59 -36.96
CA SER A 357 88.88 -49.49 -37.54
C SER A 357 89.85 -50.04 -36.47
N PRO A 358 90.39 -51.26 -36.65
CA PRO A 358 91.36 -51.86 -35.72
C PRO A 358 92.58 -50.97 -35.46
N GLU A 359 93.08 -50.26 -36.48
CA GLU A 359 94.22 -49.35 -36.39
C GLU A 359 93.92 -48.16 -35.47
N MET A 360 92.72 -47.58 -35.60
CA MET A 360 92.31 -46.44 -34.77
C MET A 360 92.03 -46.88 -33.32
N LYS A 361 91.48 -48.07 -33.09
CA LYS A 361 91.36 -48.65 -31.74
C LYS A 361 92.73 -48.83 -31.08
N HIS A 362 93.72 -49.30 -31.84
CA HIS A 362 95.11 -49.40 -31.37
C HIS A 362 95.69 -48.02 -31.04
N PHE A 363 95.49 -47.02 -31.90
CA PHE A 363 95.93 -45.64 -31.66
C PHE A 363 95.36 -45.07 -30.35
N LEU A 364 94.05 -45.22 -30.10
CA LEU A 364 93.42 -44.77 -28.85
C LEU A 364 93.98 -45.48 -27.61
N SER A 365 94.35 -46.76 -27.72
CA SER A 365 94.99 -47.51 -26.63
C SER A 365 96.36 -46.95 -26.29
N LEU A 366 97.18 -46.65 -27.30
CA LEU A 366 98.48 -46.00 -27.12
C LEU A 366 98.33 -44.60 -26.51
N GLU A 367 97.36 -43.82 -26.98
CA GLU A 367 97.08 -42.49 -26.44
C GLU A 367 96.71 -42.55 -24.94
N LYS A 368 95.87 -43.52 -24.53
CA LYS A 368 95.57 -43.76 -23.10
C LYS A 368 96.82 -44.15 -22.31
N LYS A 369 97.68 -44.99 -22.87
CA LYS A 369 98.93 -45.42 -22.21
C LYS A 369 99.90 -44.25 -22.04
N ILE A 370 100.03 -43.39 -23.05
CA ILE A 370 100.83 -42.16 -22.99
C ILE A 370 100.27 -41.22 -21.91
N ARG A 371 98.97 -40.93 -21.94
CA ARG A 371 98.33 -40.09 -20.91
C ARG A 371 98.53 -40.63 -19.49
N HIS A 372 98.45 -41.94 -19.31
CA HIS A 372 98.73 -42.57 -18.00
C HIS A 372 100.19 -42.40 -17.58
N ILE A 373 101.15 -42.52 -18.50
CA ILE A 373 102.56 -42.27 -18.23
C ILE A 373 102.78 -40.79 -17.90
N GLU A 374 102.19 -39.87 -18.65
CA GLU A 374 102.24 -38.42 -18.40
C GLU A 374 101.68 -38.07 -17.03
N THR A 375 100.53 -38.62 -16.66
CA THR A 375 99.92 -38.39 -15.33
C THR A 375 100.83 -38.92 -14.22
N ARG A 376 101.38 -40.14 -14.37
CA ARG A 376 102.34 -40.69 -13.39
C ARG A 376 103.65 -39.90 -13.34
N HIS A 377 104.07 -39.31 -14.45
CA HIS A 377 105.25 -38.46 -14.49
C HIS A 377 104.98 -37.14 -13.77
N ALA A 378 103.84 -36.51 -14.02
CA ALA A 378 103.41 -35.30 -13.34
C ALA A 378 103.28 -35.49 -11.82
N ILE A 379 102.74 -36.63 -11.37
CA ILE A 379 102.67 -36.97 -9.94
C ILE A 379 104.07 -37.12 -9.36
N ARG A 380 104.97 -37.89 -10.01
CA ARG A 380 106.36 -38.05 -9.55
C ARG A 380 107.12 -36.73 -9.52
N GLU A 381 106.95 -35.87 -10.52
CA GLU A 381 107.54 -34.52 -10.48
C GLU A 381 107.00 -33.70 -9.32
N GLN A 382 105.70 -33.80 -9.02
CA GLN A 382 105.10 -33.11 -7.88
C GLN A 382 105.65 -33.64 -6.55
N GLU A 383 105.85 -34.95 -6.42
CA GLU A 383 106.48 -35.58 -5.25
C GLU A 383 107.93 -35.11 -5.07
N ILE A 384 108.74 -35.18 -6.13
CA ILE A 384 110.13 -34.70 -6.11
C ILE A 384 110.20 -33.21 -5.75
N ARG A 385 109.31 -32.39 -6.30
CA ARG A 385 109.24 -30.95 -5.95
C ARG A 385 108.87 -30.73 -4.49
N LYS A 386 107.96 -31.53 -3.92
CA LYS A 386 107.60 -31.46 -2.50
C LYS A 386 108.77 -31.84 -1.59
N ASP A 387 109.49 -32.90 -1.93
CA ASP A 387 110.68 -33.36 -1.20
C ASP A 387 111.81 -32.32 -1.24
N PHE A 388 111.97 -31.61 -2.35
CA PHE A 388 112.92 -30.48 -2.49
C PHE A 388 112.52 -29.21 -1.74
N THR A 389 111.24 -29.03 -1.39
CA THR A 389 110.75 -27.88 -0.60
C THR A 389 110.64 -28.16 0.90
N ALA A 390 110.80 -29.41 1.32
CA ALA A 390 110.74 -29.84 2.72
C ALA A 390 112.12 -30.17 3.34
N SER A 391 113.20 -30.08 2.56
CA SER A 391 114.59 -29.95 3.03
C SER A 391 115.03 -28.50 2.97
#